data_AF-A0A4P5WT98-F1
#
_entry.id   AF-A0A4P5WT98-F1
#
_cell.length_a   1.000
_cell.length_b   1.000
_cell.length_c   1.000
_cell.angle_alpha   90.00
_cell.angle_beta   90.00
_cell.angle_gamma   90.00
#
_symmetry.space_group_name_H-M   'P 1'
#
loop_
_entity.id
_entity.type
_entity.pdbx_description
1 polymer ?
#
loop_
_entity_poly.entity_id
_entity_poly.type
_entity_poly.pdbx_seq_one_letter_code
_entity_poly.pdbx_strand_id
1 'polypeptide(L)'
;MSRGGNRVVVAAATCIGLAVAAAVFLVVQNESQRALKSSEEIWNQANDLLNAENVPAARKLFKQYVASWQAPNRERAEALLAQIELATSDDVVKQRLASLDDAQFQQCIQKTTLPDNDVTHPVLIRVLAASISRNADAATKQREDIKARKAADEALAAARREQELREKEAAEQAKREAEKKIAGGASAVRRLLGLNQGERKTLATRIAAIETALNVADLSSKTVFQQQVGRVDACIEMTGLLALSLGATPEEVEQISNRQVLADITADNVYQQLAGHLNIYIDMMELAAAKAGAPTEKCESVRRALRLEDGLARTVLQQVSSRIGGVSSIAALLAEALGADAAQLSVIALRVSTNELSADTVFQQMVARQSGIVFVLATAATAQGAPDSTVESVEAGARRDDLLTDTAQQQLAARLERTFQATTLLAKAIVEK
;
A
#
# COMPACT_ATOMS: atom_id res chain seq x y z
N MET A 1 -67.56 7.98 37.73
CA MET A 1 -67.77 7.48 36.34
C MET A 1 -66.87 8.27 35.39
N SER A 2 -65.72 7.73 34.96
CA SER A 2 -65.00 8.14 33.72
C SER A 2 -63.70 7.32 33.56
N ARG A 3 -63.82 5.99 33.50
CA ARG A 3 -62.70 5.09 33.15
C ARG A 3 -63.01 4.22 31.91
N GLY A 4 -64.17 4.43 31.26
CA GLY A 4 -64.62 3.63 30.11
C GLY A 4 -64.17 4.14 28.75
N GLY A 5 -63.95 5.45 28.57
CA GLY A 5 -63.66 6.05 27.25
C GLY A 5 -62.30 5.67 26.66
N ASN A 6 -61.23 5.61 27.49
CA ASN A 6 -59.88 5.31 27.00
C ASN A 6 -59.73 3.87 26.47
N ARG A 7 -60.52 2.92 26.96
CA ARG A 7 -60.44 1.53 26.49
C ARG A 7 -61.03 1.35 25.09
N VAL A 8 -62.05 2.12 24.74
CA VAL A 8 -62.71 2.05 23.42
C VAL A 8 -61.82 2.68 22.34
N VAL A 9 -61.17 3.81 22.64
CA VAL A 9 -60.28 4.50 21.70
C VAL A 9 -59.03 3.66 21.40
N VAL A 10 -58.44 3.03 22.41
CA VAL A 10 -57.26 2.15 22.23
C VAL A 10 -57.64 0.90 21.43
N ALA A 11 -58.81 0.31 21.67
CA ALA A 11 -59.28 -0.86 20.92
C ALA A 11 -59.60 -0.55 19.45
N ALA A 12 -60.17 0.63 19.16
CA ALA A 12 -60.43 1.05 17.79
C ALA A 12 -59.11 1.31 17.02
N ALA A 13 -58.13 1.94 17.66
CA ALA A 13 -56.81 2.20 17.06
C ALA A 13 -56.04 0.90 16.74
N THR A 14 -56.09 -0.11 17.63
CA THR A 14 -55.47 -1.42 17.36
C THR A 14 -56.18 -2.18 16.25
N CYS A 15 -57.51 -2.15 16.16
CA CYS A 15 -58.25 -2.77 15.07
C CYS A 15 -57.93 -2.13 13.70
N ILE A 16 -57.80 -0.80 13.63
CA ILE A 16 -57.40 -0.10 12.41
C ILE A 16 -55.97 -0.45 12.03
N GLY A 17 -55.03 -0.47 13.00
CA GLY A 17 -53.65 -0.88 12.76
C GLY A 17 -53.53 -2.31 12.21
N LEU A 18 -54.30 -3.26 12.76
CA LEU A 18 -54.34 -4.64 12.27
C LEU A 18 -54.96 -4.75 10.87
N ALA A 19 -56.01 -3.99 10.57
CA ALA A 19 -56.62 -3.99 9.23
C ALA A 19 -55.67 -3.43 8.16
N VAL A 20 -54.93 -2.36 8.47
CA VAL A 20 -53.91 -1.81 7.56
C VAL A 20 -52.76 -2.80 7.36
N ALA A 21 -52.28 -3.44 8.43
CA ALA A 21 -51.23 -4.45 8.32
C ALA A 21 -51.67 -5.66 7.47
N ALA A 22 -52.91 -6.12 7.64
CA ALA A 22 -53.47 -7.22 6.84
C ALA A 22 -53.64 -6.82 5.35
N ALA A 23 -54.09 -5.59 5.08
CA ALA A 23 -54.21 -5.09 3.70
C ALA A 23 -52.85 -4.98 3.01
N VAL A 24 -51.83 -4.44 3.70
CA VAL A 24 -50.45 -4.38 3.19
C VAL A 24 -49.92 -5.79 2.93
N PHE A 25 -50.14 -6.73 3.85
CA PHE A 25 -49.72 -8.12 3.69
C PHE A 25 -50.36 -8.78 2.46
N LEU A 26 -51.66 -8.58 2.23
CA LEU A 26 -52.37 -9.13 1.05
C LEU A 26 -51.89 -8.51 -0.26
N VAL A 27 -51.61 -7.20 -0.28
CA VAL A 27 -51.03 -6.51 -1.46
C VAL A 27 -49.64 -7.08 -1.76
N VAL A 28 -48.78 -7.20 -0.74
CA VAL A 28 -47.44 -7.77 -0.90
C VAL A 28 -47.48 -9.23 -1.37
N GLN A 29 -48.42 -10.04 -0.85
CA GLN A 29 -48.59 -11.42 -1.33
C GLN A 29 -49.06 -11.50 -2.78
N ASN A 30 -50.00 -10.65 -3.20
CA ASN A 30 -50.50 -10.65 -4.58
C ASN A 30 -49.42 -10.14 -5.56
N GLU A 31 -48.71 -9.06 -5.20
CA GLU A 31 -47.59 -8.54 -5.99
C GLU A 31 -46.44 -9.55 -6.08
N SER A 32 -46.15 -10.25 -4.98
CA SER A 32 -45.21 -11.37 -4.99
C SER A 32 -45.65 -12.46 -5.98
N GLN A 33 -46.90 -12.95 -5.91
CA GLN A 33 -47.35 -14.00 -6.83
C GLN A 33 -47.30 -13.57 -8.31
N ARG A 34 -47.61 -12.30 -8.61
CA ARG A 34 -47.48 -11.74 -9.95
C ARG A 34 -46.03 -11.63 -10.40
N ALA A 35 -45.15 -11.16 -9.52
CA ALA A 35 -43.72 -11.06 -9.79
C ALA A 35 -43.10 -12.44 -10.04
N LEU A 36 -43.49 -13.46 -9.26
CA LEU A 36 -43.04 -14.83 -9.45
C LEU A 36 -43.44 -15.38 -10.83
N LYS A 37 -44.73 -15.28 -11.20
CA LYS A 37 -45.21 -15.72 -12.53
C LYS A 37 -44.50 -15.01 -13.68
N SER A 38 -44.34 -13.69 -13.57
CA SER A 38 -43.61 -12.90 -14.58
C SER A 38 -42.14 -13.34 -14.67
N SER A 39 -41.50 -13.63 -13.54
CA SER A 39 -40.12 -14.13 -13.52
C SER A 39 -40.01 -15.50 -14.21
N GLU A 40 -40.95 -16.42 -13.95
CA GLU A 40 -40.99 -17.74 -14.58
C GLU A 40 -41.16 -17.64 -16.11
N GLU A 41 -42.03 -16.75 -16.58
CA GLU A 41 -42.21 -16.48 -18.01
C GLU A 41 -40.92 -15.96 -18.65
N ILE A 42 -40.24 -14.98 -18.02
CA ILE A 42 -38.97 -14.44 -18.52
C ILE A 42 -37.89 -15.53 -18.55
N TRP A 43 -37.82 -16.37 -17.52
CA TRP A 43 -36.88 -17.47 -17.43
C TRP A 43 -37.10 -18.50 -18.56
N ASN A 44 -38.34 -18.91 -18.79
CA ASN A 44 -38.67 -19.87 -19.85
C ASN A 44 -38.36 -19.29 -21.23
N GLN A 45 -38.77 -18.04 -21.49
CA GLN A 45 -38.47 -17.36 -22.75
C GLN A 45 -36.95 -17.20 -22.98
N ALA A 46 -36.18 -16.88 -21.94
CA ALA A 46 -34.73 -16.77 -22.04
C ALA A 46 -34.08 -18.12 -22.41
N ASN A 47 -34.55 -19.22 -21.83
CA ASN A 47 -34.07 -20.56 -22.16
C ASN A 47 -34.49 -21.00 -23.57
N ASP A 48 -35.72 -20.72 -23.98
CA ASP A 48 -36.20 -21.03 -25.33
C ASP A 48 -35.37 -20.29 -26.39
N LEU A 49 -35.08 -19.00 -26.16
CA LEU A 49 -34.20 -18.22 -27.02
C LEU A 49 -32.77 -18.75 -27.03
N LEU A 50 -32.24 -19.20 -25.88
CA LEU A 50 -30.91 -19.79 -25.80
C LEU A 50 -30.84 -21.12 -26.57
N ASN A 51 -31.86 -21.97 -26.44
CA ASN A 51 -31.98 -23.23 -27.16
C ASN A 51 -32.17 -23.03 -28.67
N ALA A 52 -32.84 -21.95 -29.07
CA ALA A 52 -32.99 -21.51 -30.46
C ALA A 52 -31.74 -20.77 -31.00
N GLU A 53 -30.61 -20.81 -30.28
CA GLU A 53 -29.33 -20.17 -30.63
C GLU A 53 -29.37 -18.62 -30.72
N ASN A 54 -30.44 -17.99 -30.25
CA ASN A 54 -30.54 -16.53 -30.17
C ASN A 54 -29.91 -16.00 -28.87
N VAL A 55 -28.60 -16.19 -28.76
CA VAL A 55 -27.81 -15.85 -27.56
C VAL A 55 -27.90 -14.38 -27.15
N PRO A 56 -27.88 -13.38 -28.06
CA PRO A 56 -28.01 -11.97 -27.66
C PRO A 56 -29.36 -11.65 -27.01
N ALA A 57 -30.46 -12.20 -27.55
CA ALA A 57 -31.79 -11.98 -26.99
C ALA A 57 -31.96 -12.73 -25.65
N ALA A 58 -31.46 -13.97 -25.56
CA ALA A 58 -31.43 -14.73 -24.32
C ALA A 58 -30.66 -13.99 -23.21
N ARG A 59 -29.48 -13.43 -23.52
CA ARG A 59 -28.66 -12.63 -22.59
C ARG A 59 -29.45 -11.44 -22.03
N LYS A 60 -30.19 -10.72 -22.87
CA LYS A 60 -31.01 -9.58 -22.45
C LYS A 60 -32.09 -10.01 -21.46
N LEU A 61 -32.80 -11.10 -21.73
CA LEU A 61 -33.84 -11.63 -20.84
C LEU A 61 -33.26 -12.18 -19.54
N PHE A 62 -32.11 -12.86 -19.56
CA PHE A 62 -31.46 -13.30 -18.32
C PHE A 62 -31.01 -12.12 -17.44
N LYS A 63 -30.52 -11.01 -18.02
CA LYS A 63 -30.21 -9.79 -17.24
C LYS A 63 -31.47 -9.21 -16.60
N GLN A 64 -32.58 -9.17 -17.33
CA GLN A 64 -33.87 -8.72 -16.81
C GLN A 64 -34.38 -9.64 -15.70
N TYR A 65 -34.21 -10.96 -15.84
CA TYR A 65 -34.58 -11.95 -14.84
C TYR A 65 -33.79 -11.76 -13.54
N VAL A 66 -32.46 -11.62 -13.60
CA VAL A 66 -31.59 -11.42 -12.42
C VAL A 66 -31.94 -10.13 -11.67
N ALA A 67 -32.28 -9.06 -12.39
CA ALA A 67 -32.71 -7.79 -11.81
C ALA A 67 -34.10 -7.88 -11.12
N SER A 68 -34.90 -8.91 -11.38
CA SER A 68 -36.18 -9.09 -10.71
C SER A 68 -35.98 -9.53 -9.26
N TRP A 69 -36.73 -8.94 -8.32
CA TRP A 69 -36.53 -9.17 -6.88
C TRP A 69 -36.99 -10.56 -6.41
N GLN A 70 -37.85 -11.25 -7.19
CA GLN A 70 -38.34 -12.61 -6.93
C GLN A 70 -37.85 -13.63 -7.98
N ALA A 71 -36.55 -13.65 -8.30
CA ALA A 71 -35.98 -14.64 -9.20
C ALA A 71 -35.61 -15.93 -8.45
N PRO A 72 -36.44 -17.00 -8.43
CA PRO A 72 -36.13 -18.22 -7.70
C PRO A 72 -34.85 -18.93 -8.18
N ASN A 73 -34.49 -18.75 -9.45
CA ASN A 73 -33.30 -19.34 -10.06
C ASN A 73 -32.20 -18.31 -10.34
N ARG A 74 -32.08 -17.26 -9.52
CA ARG A 74 -31.12 -16.16 -9.76
C ARG A 74 -29.68 -16.65 -9.96
N GLU A 75 -29.18 -17.50 -9.05
CA GLU A 75 -27.81 -18.03 -9.15
C GLU A 75 -27.57 -18.79 -10.45
N ARG A 76 -28.55 -19.59 -10.89
CA ARG A 76 -28.47 -20.33 -12.16
C ARG A 76 -28.49 -19.39 -13.36
N ALA A 77 -29.26 -18.30 -13.31
CA ALA A 77 -29.31 -17.27 -14.34
C ALA A 77 -27.98 -16.51 -14.44
N GLU A 78 -27.37 -16.18 -13.30
CA GLU A 78 -26.06 -15.54 -13.22
C GLU A 78 -24.96 -16.45 -13.77
N ALA A 79 -24.99 -17.74 -13.43
CA ALA A 79 -24.07 -18.74 -13.99
C ALA A 79 -24.21 -18.84 -15.52
N LEU A 80 -25.45 -18.88 -16.05
CA LEU A 80 -25.69 -18.87 -17.50
C LEU A 80 -25.22 -17.56 -18.16
N LEU A 81 -25.39 -16.41 -17.51
CA LEU A 81 -24.88 -15.14 -18.01
C LEU A 81 -23.35 -15.12 -18.08
N ALA A 82 -22.67 -15.69 -17.08
CA ALA A 82 -21.22 -15.84 -17.10
C ALA A 82 -20.77 -16.76 -18.24
N GLN A 83 -21.47 -17.89 -18.46
CA GLN A 83 -21.21 -18.78 -19.59
C GLN A 83 -21.45 -18.09 -20.95
N ILE A 84 -22.51 -17.29 -21.07
CA ILE A 84 -22.80 -16.51 -22.29
C ILE A 84 -21.68 -15.50 -22.54
N GLU A 85 -21.23 -14.79 -21.51
CA GLU A 85 -20.13 -13.82 -21.64
C GLU A 85 -18.85 -14.51 -22.11
N LEU A 86 -18.48 -15.62 -21.46
CA LEU A 86 -17.31 -16.41 -21.84
C LEU A 86 -17.41 -16.96 -23.26
N ALA A 87 -18.59 -17.39 -23.71
CA ALA A 87 -18.78 -17.94 -25.05
C ALA A 87 -18.80 -16.87 -26.15
N THR A 88 -19.25 -15.65 -25.86
CA THR A 88 -19.52 -14.60 -26.88
C THR A 88 -18.53 -13.45 -26.90
N SER A 89 -17.78 -13.23 -25.82
CA SER A 89 -16.82 -12.13 -25.75
C SER A 89 -15.46 -12.55 -26.31
N ASP A 90 -15.13 -12.06 -27.51
CA ASP A 90 -13.85 -12.32 -28.18
C ASP A 90 -12.65 -11.92 -27.28
N ASP A 91 -12.75 -10.81 -26.55
CA ASP A 91 -11.69 -10.37 -25.63
C ASP A 91 -11.49 -11.31 -24.45
N VAL A 92 -12.59 -11.80 -23.84
CA VAL A 92 -12.51 -12.75 -22.73
C VAL A 92 -11.92 -14.08 -23.20
N VAL A 93 -12.37 -14.58 -24.36
CA VAL A 93 -11.84 -15.83 -24.95
C VAL A 93 -10.36 -15.68 -25.28
N LYS A 94 -9.96 -14.57 -25.92
CA LYS A 94 -8.57 -14.26 -26.27
C LYS A 94 -7.68 -14.20 -25.03
N GLN A 95 -8.12 -13.50 -23.98
CA GLN A 95 -7.39 -13.42 -22.71
C GLN A 95 -7.25 -14.79 -22.05
N ARG A 96 -8.33 -15.60 -22.02
CA ARG A 96 -8.31 -16.93 -21.44
C ARG A 96 -7.33 -17.85 -22.18
N LEU A 97 -7.41 -17.87 -23.52
CA LEU A 97 -6.48 -18.62 -24.36
C LEU A 97 -5.02 -18.17 -24.19
N ALA A 98 -4.77 -16.86 -24.03
CA ALA A 98 -3.43 -16.34 -23.79
C ALA A 98 -2.86 -16.75 -22.42
N SER A 99 -3.71 -17.03 -21.43
CA SER A 99 -3.29 -17.39 -20.06
C SER A 99 -2.97 -18.87 -19.85
N LEU A 100 -3.38 -19.76 -20.75
CA LEU A 100 -3.18 -21.20 -20.63
C LEU A 100 -1.68 -21.57 -20.69
N ASP A 101 -1.30 -22.75 -20.20
CA ASP A 101 0.02 -23.29 -20.57
C ASP A 101 0.05 -23.75 -22.04
N ASP A 102 1.25 -24.06 -22.57
CA ASP A 102 1.39 -24.42 -23.98
C ASP A 102 0.67 -25.74 -24.35
N ALA A 103 0.65 -26.71 -23.43
CA ALA A 103 -0.01 -27.99 -23.68
C ALA A 103 -1.53 -27.84 -23.68
N GLN A 104 -2.06 -27.10 -22.71
CA GLN A 104 -3.48 -26.74 -22.60
C GLN A 104 -3.93 -25.91 -23.78
N PHE A 105 -3.13 -24.92 -24.21
CA PHE A 105 -3.45 -24.09 -25.37
C PHE A 105 -3.57 -24.94 -26.64
N GLN A 106 -2.59 -25.81 -26.92
CA GLN A 106 -2.63 -26.71 -28.07
C GLN A 106 -3.84 -27.65 -28.01
N GLN A 107 -4.14 -28.20 -26.83
CA GLN A 107 -5.31 -29.04 -26.65
C GLN A 107 -6.62 -28.26 -26.89
N CYS A 108 -6.69 -26.99 -26.45
CA CYS A 108 -7.86 -26.13 -26.66
C CYS A 108 -8.08 -25.80 -28.14
N ILE A 109 -7.02 -25.51 -28.89
CA ILE A 109 -7.13 -25.26 -30.34
C ILE A 109 -7.56 -26.53 -31.08
N GLN A 110 -6.99 -27.70 -30.74
CA GLN A 110 -7.33 -28.96 -31.40
C GLN A 110 -8.76 -29.44 -31.11
N LYS A 111 -9.22 -29.31 -29.86
CA LYS A 111 -10.54 -29.77 -29.43
C LYS A 111 -11.63 -28.71 -29.52
N THR A 112 -11.26 -27.44 -29.72
CA THR A 112 -12.16 -26.26 -29.66
C THR A 112 -12.94 -26.15 -28.34
N THR A 113 -12.32 -26.57 -27.24
CA THR A 113 -12.92 -26.60 -25.90
C THR A 113 -11.93 -26.09 -24.86
N LEU A 114 -12.40 -25.35 -23.85
CA LEU A 114 -11.58 -24.95 -22.70
C LEU A 114 -11.39 -26.11 -21.71
N PRO A 115 -10.30 -26.13 -20.91
CA PRO A 115 -9.98 -27.26 -20.02
C PRO A 115 -10.92 -27.38 -18.81
N ASP A 116 -11.45 -26.25 -18.36
CA ASP A 116 -12.14 -26.14 -17.06
C ASP A 116 -13.62 -26.55 -17.13
N ASN A 117 -14.14 -26.87 -18.32
CA ASN A 117 -15.56 -27.19 -18.56
C ASN A 117 -16.54 -26.11 -18.05
N ASP A 118 -16.10 -24.85 -17.97
CA ASP A 118 -16.89 -23.73 -17.45
C ASP A 118 -18.20 -23.48 -18.21
N VAL A 119 -18.27 -23.91 -19.47
CA VAL A 119 -19.47 -23.82 -20.32
C VAL A 119 -20.10 -25.21 -20.46
N THR A 120 -21.27 -25.37 -19.85
CA THR A 120 -21.98 -26.66 -19.81
C THR A 120 -23.19 -26.70 -20.75
N HIS A 121 -23.71 -25.53 -21.16
CA HIS A 121 -24.87 -25.48 -22.04
C HIS A 121 -24.51 -25.88 -23.49
N PRO A 122 -25.18 -26.86 -24.12
CA PRO A 122 -24.80 -27.39 -25.44
C PRO A 122 -24.67 -26.32 -26.55
N VAL A 123 -25.59 -25.36 -26.59
CA VAL A 123 -25.52 -24.24 -27.55
C VAL A 123 -24.29 -23.36 -27.30
N LEU A 124 -24.00 -23.05 -26.04
CA LEU A 124 -22.88 -22.18 -25.68
C LEU A 124 -21.53 -22.87 -25.92
N ILE A 125 -21.46 -24.20 -25.78
CA ILE A 125 -20.28 -24.98 -26.16
C ILE A 125 -19.95 -24.77 -27.64
N ARG A 126 -20.95 -24.81 -28.53
CA ARG A 126 -20.76 -24.57 -29.98
C ARG A 126 -20.35 -23.14 -30.28
N VAL A 127 -20.99 -22.16 -29.63
CA VAL A 127 -20.66 -20.74 -29.81
C VAL A 127 -19.23 -20.45 -29.32
N LEU A 128 -18.85 -21.00 -28.17
CA LEU A 128 -17.49 -20.92 -27.63
C LEU A 128 -16.48 -21.56 -28.58
N ALA A 129 -16.75 -22.74 -29.12
CA ALA A 129 -15.88 -23.40 -30.09
C ALA A 129 -15.60 -22.51 -31.31
N ALA A 130 -16.64 -21.90 -31.88
CA ALA A 130 -16.50 -20.95 -32.98
C ALA A 130 -15.71 -19.69 -32.58
N SER A 131 -15.91 -19.19 -31.35
CA SER A 131 -15.16 -18.05 -30.82
C SER A 131 -13.68 -18.38 -30.63
N ILE A 132 -13.35 -19.55 -30.09
CA ILE A 132 -11.97 -20.03 -29.95
C ILE A 132 -11.29 -20.09 -31.32
N SER A 133 -11.95 -20.66 -32.34
CA SER A 133 -11.38 -20.72 -33.69
C SER A 133 -11.10 -19.35 -34.29
N ARG A 134 -11.99 -18.35 -34.09
CA ARG A 134 -11.76 -16.98 -34.57
C ARG A 134 -10.63 -16.25 -33.84
N ASN A 135 -10.46 -16.52 -32.55
CA ASN A 135 -9.50 -15.82 -31.69
C ASN A 135 -8.13 -16.55 -31.57
N ALA A 136 -8.00 -17.75 -32.15
CA ALA A 136 -6.80 -18.59 -32.05
C ALA A 136 -5.52 -17.87 -32.50
N ASP A 137 -5.54 -17.22 -33.66
CA ASP A 137 -4.38 -16.53 -34.23
C ASP A 137 -3.98 -15.30 -33.40
N ALA A 138 -4.98 -14.53 -32.97
CA ALA A 138 -4.77 -13.35 -32.12
C ALA A 138 -4.21 -13.75 -30.74
N ALA A 139 -4.72 -14.83 -30.16
CA ALA A 139 -4.21 -15.38 -28.90
C ALA A 139 -2.78 -15.93 -29.06
N THR A 140 -2.47 -16.59 -30.18
CA THR A 140 -1.11 -17.07 -30.49
C THR A 140 -0.12 -15.91 -30.51
N LYS A 141 -0.43 -14.84 -31.25
CA LYS A 141 0.39 -13.64 -31.30
C LYS A 141 0.58 -13.00 -29.92
N GLN A 142 -0.50 -12.89 -29.13
CA GLN A 142 -0.44 -12.35 -27.79
C GLN A 142 0.45 -13.20 -26.86
N ARG A 143 0.42 -14.53 -26.98
CA ARG A 143 1.30 -15.44 -26.22
C ARG A 143 2.76 -15.27 -26.59
N GLU A 144 3.05 -15.12 -27.88
CA GLU A 144 4.41 -14.84 -28.36
C GLU A 144 4.93 -13.50 -27.82
N ASP A 145 4.10 -12.46 -27.82
CA ASP A 145 4.45 -11.15 -27.24
C ASP A 145 4.71 -11.26 -25.73
N ILE A 146 3.90 -12.03 -24.99
CA ILE A 146 4.10 -12.28 -23.55
C ILE A 146 5.41 -13.05 -23.32
N LYS A 147 5.70 -14.09 -24.10
CA LYS A 147 6.96 -14.86 -24.00
C LYS A 147 8.17 -13.98 -24.32
N ALA A 148 8.09 -13.16 -25.36
CA ALA A 148 9.16 -12.24 -25.74
C ALA A 148 9.43 -11.20 -24.64
N ARG A 149 8.37 -10.63 -24.03
CA ARG A 149 8.51 -9.71 -22.89
C ARG A 149 9.14 -10.40 -21.68
N LYS A 150 8.65 -11.60 -21.33
CA LYS A 150 9.20 -12.35 -20.19
C LYS A 150 10.67 -12.71 -20.39
N ALA A 151 11.06 -13.15 -21.59
CA ALA A 151 12.45 -13.41 -21.94
C ALA A 151 13.32 -12.14 -21.87
N ALA A 152 12.79 -10.99 -22.31
CA ALA A 152 13.49 -9.71 -22.20
C ALA A 152 13.65 -9.26 -20.73
N ASP A 153 12.62 -9.45 -19.90
CA ASP A 153 12.66 -9.14 -18.47
C ASP A 153 13.63 -10.06 -17.72
N GLU A 154 13.65 -11.36 -18.04
CA GLU A 154 14.61 -12.33 -17.50
C GLU A 154 16.06 -12.00 -17.91
N ALA A 155 16.28 -11.59 -19.17
CA ALA A 155 17.59 -11.14 -19.64
C ALA A 155 18.04 -9.84 -18.94
N LEU A 156 17.13 -8.89 -18.72
CA LEU A 156 17.41 -7.68 -17.97
C LEU A 156 17.74 -7.97 -16.51
N ALA A 157 16.99 -8.89 -15.87
CA ALA A 157 17.25 -9.32 -14.50
C ALA A 157 18.60 -10.05 -14.37
N ALA A 158 18.96 -10.89 -15.35
CA ALA A 158 20.27 -11.54 -15.39
C ALA A 158 21.40 -10.51 -15.54
N ALA A 159 21.25 -9.53 -16.43
CA ALA A 159 22.23 -8.45 -16.61
C ALA A 159 22.40 -7.60 -15.34
N ARG A 160 21.31 -7.31 -14.63
CA ARG A 160 21.35 -6.60 -13.34
C ARG A 160 22.07 -7.39 -12.26
N ARG A 161 21.80 -8.70 -12.15
CA ARG A 161 22.52 -9.57 -11.19
C ARG A 161 24.01 -9.63 -11.47
N GLU A 162 24.40 -9.66 -12.75
CA GLU A 162 25.80 -9.62 -13.14
C GLU A 162 26.45 -8.27 -12.79
N GLN A 163 25.75 -7.16 -12.99
CA GLN A 163 26.21 -5.83 -12.58
C GLN A 163 26.35 -5.71 -11.06
N GLU A 164 25.35 -6.17 -10.30
CA GLU A 164 25.39 -6.18 -8.83
C GLU A 164 26.53 -7.04 -8.29
N LEU A 165 26.83 -8.18 -8.93
CA LEU A 165 27.99 -9.01 -8.58
C LEU A 165 29.31 -8.26 -8.79
N ARG A 166 29.46 -7.58 -9.94
CA ARG A 166 30.66 -6.76 -10.23
C ARG A 166 30.79 -5.59 -9.26
N GLU A 167 29.69 -4.94 -8.90
CA GLU A 167 29.67 -3.85 -7.93
C GLU A 167 29.99 -4.34 -6.51
N LYS A 168 29.49 -5.52 -6.11
CA LYS A 168 29.85 -6.15 -4.83
C LYS A 168 31.32 -6.55 -4.77
N GLU A 169 31.86 -7.13 -5.84
CA GLU A 169 33.29 -7.46 -5.93
C GLU A 169 34.17 -6.20 -5.86
N ALA A 170 33.77 -5.12 -6.54
CA ALA A 170 34.46 -3.83 -6.47
C ALA A 170 34.36 -3.19 -5.06
N ALA A 171 33.19 -3.26 -4.43
CA ALA A 171 32.99 -2.78 -3.06
C ALA A 171 33.78 -3.59 -2.03
N GLU A 172 33.88 -4.91 -2.20
CA GLU A 172 34.66 -5.77 -1.32
C GLU A 172 36.17 -5.53 -1.50
N GLN A 173 36.64 -5.29 -2.74
CA GLN A 173 38.01 -4.84 -2.99
C GLN A 173 38.29 -3.49 -2.34
N ALA A 174 37.38 -2.51 -2.49
CA ALA A 174 37.50 -1.21 -1.85
C ALA A 174 37.48 -1.31 -0.32
N LYS A 175 36.67 -2.22 0.25
CA LYS A 175 36.63 -2.52 1.69
C LYS A 175 37.95 -3.13 2.16
N ARG A 176 38.52 -4.10 1.44
CA ARG A 176 39.84 -4.69 1.76
C ARG A 176 40.97 -3.67 1.67
N GLU A 177 40.89 -2.73 0.73
CA GLU A 177 41.84 -1.60 0.64
C GLU A 177 41.67 -0.60 1.79
N ALA A 178 40.44 -0.33 2.23
CA ALA A 178 40.14 0.50 3.39
C ALA A 178 40.57 -0.17 4.70
N GLU A 179 40.34 -1.47 4.88
CA GLU A 179 40.78 -2.26 6.05
C GLU A 179 42.30 -2.33 6.15
N LYS A 180 43.02 -2.44 5.02
CA LYS A 180 44.49 -2.29 4.98
C LYS A 180 44.96 -0.91 5.44
N LYS A 181 44.17 0.14 5.25
CA LYS A 181 44.46 1.50 5.74
C LYS A 181 44.07 1.69 7.21
N ILE A 182 43.08 0.96 7.71
CA ILE A 182 42.57 1.05 9.10
C ILE A 182 43.37 0.14 10.07
N ALA A 183 44.00 -0.94 9.60
CA ALA A 183 44.88 -1.80 10.40
C ALA A 183 46.13 -1.08 10.99
N GLY A 184 46.35 0.19 10.63
CA GLY A 184 47.34 1.08 11.25
C GLY A 184 46.87 1.83 12.50
N GLY A 185 45.61 1.70 12.92
CA GLY A 185 45.19 2.30 14.17
C GLY A 185 43.69 2.27 14.42
N ALA A 186 43.28 1.47 15.41
CA ALA A 186 42.33 1.89 16.45
C ALA A 186 42.18 0.77 17.49
N SER A 187 42.84 0.96 18.64
CA SER A 187 42.38 0.42 19.91
C SER A 187 41.27 1.32 20.43
N ALA A 188 40.20 0.66 20.90
CA ALA A 188 39.20 1.05 21.88
C ALA A 188 39.18 2.50 22.40
N VAL A 189 37.96 3.06 22.57
CA VAL A 189 37.38 3.44 23.87
C VAL A 189 36.08 4.21 23.66
N ARG A 190 35.04 3.77 24.38
CA ARG A 190 33.83 4.50 24.80
C ARG A 190 34.05 6.03 24.79
N ARG A 191 33.45 6.74 23.83
CA ARG A 191 33.46 8.21 23.80
C ARG A 191 32.04 8.74 24.00
N LEU A 192 31.81 9.29 25.19
CA LEU A 192 30.81 10.33 25.37
C LEU A 192 31.33 11.58 24.64
N LEU A 193 30.53 12.07 23.70
CA LEU A 193 30.50 13.42 23.12
C LEU A 193 31.72 13.86 22.27
N GLY A 194 31.44 14.15 21.00
CA GLY A 194 32.32 14.83 20.04
C GLY A 194 32.96 13.87 19.02
N LEU A 195 32.40 13.84 17.81
CA LEU A 195 33.11 13.27 16.65
C LEU A 195 34.40 14.06 16.40
N ASN A 196 35.52 13.36 16.20
CA ASN A 196 36.77 13.99 15.79
C ASN A 196 36.66 14.56 14.36
N GLN A 197 37.59 15.42 13.96
CA GLN A 197 37.56 16.07 12.64
C GLN A 197 37.50 15.08 11.47
N GLY A 198 38.14 13.91 11.60
CA GLY A 198 38.07 12.84 10.62
C GLY A 198 36.67 12.21 10.55
N GLU A 199 36.06 11.91 11.68
CA GLU A 199 34.70 11.39 11.77
C GLU A 199 33.66 12.39 11.22
N ARG A 200 33.83 13.69 11.50
CA ARG A 200 32.99 14.76 10.91
C ARG A 200 33.09 14.80 9.39
N LYS A 201 34.30 14.67 8.84
CA LYS A 201 34.52 14.62 7.39
C LYS A 201 33.91 13.36 6.77
N THR A 202 34.05 12.22 7.43
CA THR A 202 33.41 10.96 7.01
C THR A 202 31.90 11.10 6.99
N LEU A 203 31.30 11.67 8.03
CA LEU A 203 29.86 11.91 8.10
C LEU A 203 29.38 12.82 6.96
N ALA A 204 30.05 13.95 6.73
CA ALA A 204 29.71 14.86 5.63
C ALA A 204 29.77 14.17 4.27
N THR A 205 30.79 13.31 4.06
CA THR A 205 30.92 12.51 2.83
C THR A 205 29.76 11.52 2.68
N ARG A 206 29.34 10.86 3.76
CA ARG A 206 28.22 9.92 3.74
C ARG A 206 26.89 10.63 3.50
N ILE A 207 26.66 11.80 4.09
CA ILE A 207 25.46 12.62 3.83
C ILE A 207 25.37 12.97 2.33
N ALA A 208 26.46 13.47 1.74
CA ALA A 208 26.50 13.81 0.32
C ALA A 208 26.27 12.59 -0.60
N ALA A 209 26.74 11.41 -0.18
CA ALA A 209 26.49 10.16 -0.90
C ALA A 209 25.00 9.79 -0.87
N ILE A 210 24.33 9.92 0.29
CA ILE A 210 22.87 9.65 0.40
C ILE A 210 22.08 10.67 -0.42
N GLU A 211 22.43 11.95 -0.36
CA GLU A 211 21.81 13.00 -1.19
C GLU A 211 21.94 12.70 -2.69
N THR A 212 23.12 12.24 -3.11
CA THR A 212 23.37 11.87 -4.51
C THR A 212 22.54 10.64 -4.91
N ALA A 213 22.52 9.60 -4.07
CA ALA A 213 21.74 8.40 -4.31
C ALA A 213 20.24 8.70 -4.39
N LEU A 214 19.73 9.56 -3.50
CA LEU A 214 18.34 10.02 -3.49
C LEU A 214 17.99 10.76 -4.78
N ASN A 215 18.84 11.69 -5.24
CA ASN A 215 18.62 12.40 -6.49
C ASN A 215 18.59 11.45 -7.70
N VAL A 216 19.47 10.45 -7.73
CA VAL A 216 19.48 9.42 -8.78
C VAL A 216 18.21 8.56 -8.72
N ALA A 217 17.77 8.17 -7.53
CA ALA A 217 16.55 7.41 -7.32
C ALA A 217 15.31 8.21 -7.78
N ASP A 218 15.23 9.50 -7.45
CA ASP A 218 14.13 10.37 -7.87
C ASP A 218 14.07 10.55 -9.40
N LEU A 219 15.24 10.71 -10.06
CA LEU A 219 15.34 10.84 -11.52
C LEU A 219 15.00 9.53 -12.27
N SER A 220 15.31 8.38 -11.67
CA SER A 220 15.08 7.07 -12.28
C SER A 220 13.69 6.48 -11.97
N SER A 221 13.00 7.03 -10.97
CA SER A 221 11.66 6.60 -10.58
C SER A 221 10.62 6.90 -11.67
N LYS A 222 9.84 5.88 -12.03
CA LYS A 222 8.76 6.00 -13.03
C LYS A 222 7.42 6.37 -12.41
N THR A 223 7.30 6.23 -11.09
CA THR A 223 6.06 6.50 -10.35
C THR A 223 6.35 7.20 -9.03
N VAL A 224 5.38 7.93 -8.50
CA VAL A 224 5.47 8.59 -7.19
C VAL A 224 5.69 7.58 -6.06
N PHE A 225 5.19 6.35 -6.19
CA PHE A 225 5.41 5.31 -5.18
C PHE A 225 6.86 4.81 -5.17
N GLN A 226 7.51 4.73 -6.33
CA GLN A 226 8.95 4.43 -6.40
C GLN A 226 9.79 5.55 -5.79
N GLN A 227 9.39 6.82 -6.01
CA GLN A 227 10.01 7.96 -5.33
C GLN A 227 9.83 7.87 -3.80
N GLN A 228 8.63 7.49 -3.33
CA GLN A 228 8.38 7.30 -1.90
C GLN A 228 9.28 6.22 -1.29
N VAL A 229 9.46 5.08 -1.98
CA VAL A 229 10.39 4.02 -1.55
C VAL A 229 11.81 4.56 -1.43
N GLY A 230 12.36 5.16 -2.50
CA GLY A 230 13.72 5.71 -2.47
C GLY A 230 13.92 6.82 -1.43
N ARG A 231 12.89 7.64 -1.18
CA ARG A 231 12.92 8.66 -0.13
C ARG A 231 12.85 8.07 1.29
N VAL A 232 12.11 6.98 1.51
CA VAL A 232 12.15 6.26 2.79
C VAL A 232 13.51 5.60 3.01
N ASP A 233 14.12 5.02 1.97
CA ASP A 233 15.48 4.46 2.03
C ASP A 233 16.50 5.51 2.47
N ALA A 234 16.47 6.68 1.85
CA ALA A 234 17.32 7.81 2.25
C ALA A 234 17.07 8.24 3.72
N CYS A 235 15.82 8.22 4.17
CA CYS A 235 15.49 8.49 5.58
C CYS A 235 16.07 7.42 6.52
N ILE A 236 15.98 6.13 6.17
CA ILE A 236 16.56 5.03 6.94
C ILE A 236 18.07 5.21 7.06
N GLU A 237 18.77 5.44 5.95
CA GLU A 237 20.21 5.62 5.93
C GLU A 237 20.66 6.85 6.74
N MET A 238 19.95 7.97 6.59
CA MET A 238 20.23 9.19 7.33
C MET A 238 19.97 9.03 8.83
N THR A 239 18.91 8.32 9.22
CA THR A 239 18.65 7.99 10.63
C THR A 239 19.68 6.99 11.18
N GLY A 240 20.22 6.10 10.36
CA GLY A 240 21.37 5.28 10.72
C GLY A 240 22.62 6.11 11.03
N LEU A 241 22.92 7.13 10.21
CA LEU A 241 23.99 8.08 10.47
C LEU A 241 23.75 8.90 11.75
N LEU A 242 22.51 9.30 12.00
CA LEU A 242 22.11 9.96 13.24
C LEU A 242 22.35 9.04 14.45
N ALA A 243 21.95 7.77 14.38
CA ALA A 243 22.19 6.79 15.44
C ALA A 243 23.70 6.61 15.72
N LEU A 244 24.54 6.53 14.70
CA LEU A 244 26.01 6.49 14.86
C LEU A 244 26.53 7.75 15.56
N SER A 245 26.01 8.92 15.19
CA SER A 245 26.37 10.20 15.81
C SER A 245 25.96 10.27 17.29
N LEU A 246 24.94 9.51 17.68
CA LEU A 246 24.47 9.34 19.05
C LEU A 246 25.17 8.18 19.80
N GLY A 247 26.11 7.48 19.16
CA GLY A 247 26.90 6.41 19.78
C GLY A 247 26.43 4.99 19.52
N ALA A 248 25.58 4.75 18.50
CA ALA A 248 25.40 3.40 17.97
C ALA A 248 26.69 2.88 17.33
N THR A 249 26.88 1.56 17.35
CA THR A 249 27.99 0.94 16.61
C THR A 249 27.61 0.71 15.15
N PRO A 250 28.59 0.65 14.23
CA PRO A 250 28.34 0.28 12.84
C PRO A 250 27.58 -1.04 12.69
N GLU A 251 27.88 -2.02 13.53
CA GLU A 251 27.24 -3.34 13.51
C GLU A 251 25.77 -3.28 13.91
N GLU A 252 25.41 -2.47 14.91
CA GLU A 252 24.00 -2.26 15.30
C GLU A 252 23.18 -1.69 14.12
N VAL A 253 23.75 -0.71 13.41
CA VAL A 253 23.11 -0.10 12.23
C VAL A 253 23.04 -1.09 11.08
N GLU A 254 24.13 -1.81 10.78
CA GLU A 254 24.19 -2.80 9.70
C GLU A 254 23.20 -3.95 9.92
N GLN A 255 23.04 -4.43 11.15
CA GLN A 255 22.04 -5.46 11.49
C GLN A 255 20.61 -5.02 11.15
N ILE A 256 20.29 -3.74 11.34
CA ILE A 256 18.99 -3.18 10.98
C ILE A 256 18.88 -3.02 9.46
N SER A 257 19.86 -2.40 8.82
CA SER A 257 19.89 -2.16 7.37
C SER A 257 19.86 -3.44 6.54
N ASN A 258 20.51 -4.52 6.98
CA ASN A 258 20.51 -5.81 6.26
C ASN A 258 19.10 -6.42 6.13
N ARG A 259 18.15 -6.02 6.99
CA ARG A 259 16.75 -6.46 6.86
C ARG A 259 16.01 -5.79 5.71
N GLN A 260 16.53 -4.68 5.18
CA GLN A 260 16.01 -4.00 3.99
C GLN A 260 16.12 -4.86 2.75
N VAL A 261 17.27 -5.50 2.55
CA VAL A 261 17.49 -6.45 1.44
C VAL A 261 16.45 -7.57 1.47
N LEU A 262 16.15 -8.10 2.67
CA LEU A 262 15.12 -9.13 2.82
C LEU A 262 13.72 -8.57 2.50
N ALA A 263 13.42 -7.35 2.93
CA ALA A 263 12.14 -6.69 2.62
C ALA A 263 11.96 -6.48 1.11
N ASP A 264 13.03 -6.10 0.40
CA ASP A 264 13.01 -5.94 -1.06
C ASP A 264 12.77 -7.26 -1.79
N ILE A 265 13.42 -8.34 -1.33
CA ILE A 265 13.28 -9.67 -1.95
C ILE A 265 11.88 -10.27 -1.74
N THR A 266 11.25 -9.96 -0.60
CA THR A 266 9.98 -10.58 -0.18
C THR A 266 8.74 -9.77 -0.57
N ALA A 267 8.91 -8.53 -1.06
CA ALA A 267 7.79 -7.69 -1.48
C ALA A 267 7.32 -8.04 -2.90
N ASP A 268 6.03 -8.38 -3.06
CA ASP A 268 5.40 -8.64 -4.36
C ASP A 268 5.03 -7.34 -5.10
N ASN A 269 4.93 -6.22 -4.38
CA ASN A 269 4.60 -4.91 -4.94
C ASN A 269 5.16 -3.75 -4.11
N VAL A 270 5.12 -2.55 -4.68
CA VAL A 270 5.70 -1.33 -4.11
C VAL A 270 5.10 -0.96 -2.74
N TYR A 271 3.83 -1.30 -2.47
CA TYR A 271 3.21 -0.99 -1.18
C TYR A 271 3.71 -1.92 -0.08
N GLN A 272 3.91 -3.20 -0.38
CA GLN A 272 4.53 -4.14 0.55
C GLN A 272 5.98 -3.78 0.82
N GLN A 273 6.71 -3.36 -0.23
CA GLN A 273 8.08 -2.85 -0.10
C GLN A 273 8.12 -1.63 0.84
N LEU A 274 7.28 -0.62 0.57
CA LEU A 274 7.15 0.58 1.40
C LEU A 274 6.78 0.24 2.84
N ALA A 275 5.85 -0.70 3.06
CA ALA A 275 5.50 -1.14 4.40
C ALA A 275 6.72 -1.77 5.10
N GLY A 276 7.45 -2.65 4.42
CA GLY A 276 8.67 -3.29 4.94
C GLY A 276 9.74 -2.26 5.32
N HIS A 277 10.00 -1.31 4.43
CA HIS A 277 10.93 -0.21 4.66
C HIS A 277 10.53 0.67 5.84
N LEU A 278 9.26 1.02 5.97
CA LEU A 278 8.80 1.78 7.15
C LEU A 278 9.01 1.02 8.46
N ASN A 279 8.90 -0.31 8.47
CA ASN A 279 9.21 -1.08 9.68
C ASN A 279 10.71 -0.99 10.04
N ILE A 280 11.59 -1.03 9.03
CA ILE A 280 13.03 -0.83 9.21
C ILE A 280 13.31 0.61 9.66
N TYR A 281 12.55 1.58 9.16
CA TYR A 281 12.67 2.98 9.57
C TYR A 281 12.32 3.15 11.05
N ILE A 282 11.29 2.47 11.54
CA ILE A 282 10.94 2.45 12.97
C ILE A 282 12.08 1.82 13.78
N ASP A 283 12.66 0.70 13.32
CA ASP A 283 13.81 0.07 13.97
C ASP A 283 15.01 1.01 14.09
N MET A 284 15.33 1.73 13.01
CA MET A 284 16.45 2.66 12.98
C MET A 284 16.20 3.90 13.85
N MET A 285 14.97 4.43 13.83
CA MET A 285 14.56 5.55 14.68
C MET A 285 14.58 5.16 16.16
N GLU A 286 14.18 3.92 16.49
CA GLU A 286 14.23 3.39 17.85
C GLU A 286 15.66 3.23 18.34
N LEU A 287 16.57 2.74 17.49
CA LEU A 287 18.00 2.72 17.80
C LEU A 287 18.52 4.14 18.09
N ALA A 288 18.21 5.12 17.24
CA ALA A 288 18.59 6.51 17.49
C ALA A 288 18.01 7.05 18.81
N ALA A 289 16.72 6.82 19.07
CA ALA A 289 16.05 7.24 20.31
C ALA A 289 16.70 6.62 21.54
N ALA A 290 16.96 5.31 21.53
CA ALA A 290 17.61 4.61 22.62
C ALA A 290 19.02 5.15 22.90
N LYS A 291 19.78 5.46 21.85
CA LYS A 291 21.13 6.05 22.00
C LYS A 291 21.10 7.49 22.48
N ALA A 292 20.05 8.25 22.16
CA ALA A 292 19.78 9.56 22.76
C ALA A 292 19.32 9.48 24.24
N GLY A 293 19.00 8.30 24.75
CA GLY A 293 18.55 8.10 26.14
C GLY A 293 17.04 7.99 26.32
N ALA A 294 16.28 7.73 25.26
CA ALA A 294 14.84 7.46 25.37
C ALA A 294 14.59 6.17 26.18
N PRO A 295 13.61 6.15 27.10
CA PRO A 295 13.32 4.96 27.90
C PRO A 295 12.84 3.78 27.04
N THR A 296 13.47 2.61 27.19
CA THR A 296 13.11 1.37 26.47
C THR A 296 11.63 1.02 26.61
N GLU A 297 11.05 1.18 27.79
CA GLU A 297 9.63 0.89 28.05
C GLU A 297 8.68 1.75 27.20
N LYS A 298 9.04 3.02 26.94
CA LYS A 298 8.26 3.90 26.06
C LYS A 298 8.35 3.42 24.61
N CYS A 299 9.54 3.06 24.13
CA CYS A 299 9.73 2.49 22.79
C CYS A 299 8.93 1.18 22.61
N GLU A 300 8.99 0.28 23.60
CA GLU A 300 8.22 -0.97 23.59
C GLU A 300 6.71 -0.75 23.65
N SER A 301 6.25 0.30 24.34
CA SER A 301 4.84 0.69 24.36
C SER A 301 4.37 1.07 22.95
N VAL A 302 5.14 1.91 22.25
CA VAL A 302 4.87 2.29 20.85
C VAL A 302 4.85 1.04 19.94
N ARG A 303 5.81 0.13 20.11
CA ARG A 303 5.85 -1.14 19.34
C ARG A 303 4.63 -2.02 19.57
N ARG A 304 4.16 -2.12 20.82
CA ARG A 304 2.96 -2.90 21.16
C ARG A 304 1.72 -2.29 20.51
N ALA A 305 1.56 -0.97 20.60
CA ALA A 305 0.46 -0.26 19.94
C ALA A 305 0.50 -0.48 18.42
N LEU A 306 1.67 -0.31 17.80
CA LEU A 306 1.84 -0.53 16.37
C LEU A 306 1.51 -1.97 15.94
N ARG A 307 1.96 -2.99 16.69
CA ARG A 307 1.63 -4.40 16.37
C ARG A 307 0.12 -4.66 16.43
N LEU A 308 -0.58 -4.03 17.36
CA LEU A 308 -2.03 -4.13 17.45
C LEU A 308 -2.69 -3.47 16.25
N GLU A 309 -2.26 -2.25 15.87
CA GLU A 309 -2.78 -1.56 14.70
C GLU A 309 -2.51 -2.31 13.39
N ASP A 310 -1.29 -2.80 13.19
CA ASP A 310 -0.90 -3.61 12.03
C ASP A 310 -1.73 -4.89 11.93
N GLY A 311 -2.07 -5.52 13.06
CA GLY A 311 -2.94 -6.70 13.11
C GLY A 311 -4.41 -6.40 12.82
N LEU A 312 -4.86 -5.16 13.03
CA LEU A 312 -6.22 -4.70 12.72
C LEU A 312 -6.34 -4.13 11.30
N ALA A 313 -5.22 -3.78 10.67
CA ALA A 313 -5.19 -3.23 9.32
C ALA A 313 -5.72 -4.26 8.29
N ARG A 314 -6.71 -3.84 7.49
CA ARG A 314 -7.33 -4.67 6.44
C ARG A 314 -6.63 -4.55 5.09
N THR A 315 -5.76 -3.55 4.95
CA THR A 315 -5.05 -3.25 3.70
C THR A 315 -3.60 -2.88 3.99
N VAL A 316 -2.71 -3.11 3.01
CA VAL A 316 -1.31 -2.70 3.12
C VAL A 316 -1.17 -1.18 3.28
N LEU A 317 -2.06 -0.39 2.67
CA LEU A 317 -2.07 1.07 2.85
C LEU A 317 -2.41 1.47 4.30
N GLN A 318 -3.29 0.76 4.99
CA GLN A 318 -3.54 0.98 6.41
C GLN A 318 -2.31 0.63 7.25
N GLN A 319 -1.59 -0.45 6.93
CA GLN A 319 -0.31 -0.80 7.58
C GLN A 319 0.75 0.28 7.35
N VAL A 320 0.92 0.77 6.11
CA VAL A 320 1.84 1.88 5.80
C VAL A 320 1.46 3.11 6.64
N SER A 321 0.17 3.44 6.75
CA SER A 321 -0.28 4.59 7.54
C SER A 321 0.06 4.43 9.02
N SER A 322 -0.26 3.27 9.61
CA SER A 322 0.07 2.96 11.01
C SER A 322 1.58 2.97 11.26
N ARG A 323 2.39 2.44 10.35
CA ARG A 323 3.85 2.46 10.45
C ARG A 323 4.44 3.88 10.39
N ILE A 324 3.91 4.77 9.56
CA ILE A 324 4.28 6.19 9.59
C ILE A 324 3.93 6.80 10.97
N GLY A 325 2.77 6.46 11.54
CA GLY A 325 2.40 6.84 12.91
C GLY A 325 3.38 6.32 13.97
N GLY A 326 3.85 5.07 13.80
CA GLY A 326 4.90 4.47 14.60
C GLY A 326 6.23 5.24 14.52
N VAL A 327 6.68 5.58 13.31
CA VAL A 327 7.88 6.42 13.10
C VAL A 327 7.71 7.76 13.82
N SER A 328 6.57 8.43 13.65
CA SER A 328 6.28 9.71 14.30
C SER A 328 6.32 9.62 15.82
N SER A 329 5.81 8.53 16.39
CA SER A 329 5.80 8.33 17.84
C SER A 329 7.20 8.10 18.40
N ILE A 330 8.03 7.29 17.72
CA ILE A 330 9.42 7.10 18.13
C ILE A 330 10.26 8.37 17.89
N ALA A 331 10.02 9.12 16.82
CA ALA A 331 10.67 10.39 16.57
C ALA A 331 10.37 11.41 17.70
N ALA A 332 9.16 11.40 18.25
CA ALA A 332 8.82 12.26 19.39
C ALA A 332 9.59 11.86 20.66
N LEU A 333 9.79 10.56 20.90
CA LEU A 333 10.63 10.06 22.00
C LEU A 333 12.10 10.45 21.82
N LEU A 334 12.62 10.37 20.58
CA LEU A 334 13.95 10.85 20.25
C LEU A 334 14.07 12.35 20.53
N ALA A 335 13.11 13.16 20.08
CA ALA A 335 13.11 14.60 20.31
C ALA A 335 13.08 14.94 21.81
N GLU A 336 12.22 14.28 22.59
CA GLU A 336 12.14 14.42 24.06
C GLU A 336 13.50 14.07 24.71
N ALA A 337 14.12 12.96 24.32
CA ALA A 337 15.43 12.53 24.83
C ALA A 337 16.55 13.53 24.48
N LEU A 338 16.43 14.21 23.34
CA LEU A 338 17.32 15.28 22.92
C LEU A 338 16.98 16.65 23.53
N GLY A 339 16.03 16.72 24.47
CA GLY A 339 15.71 17.95 25.20
C GLY A 339 14.80 18.92 24.44
N ALA A 340 14.06 18.46 23.44
CA ALA A 340 12.99 19.25 22.82
C ALA A 340 11.89 19.59 23.85
N ASP A 341 11.29 20.77 23.70
CA ASP A 341 10.22 21.22 24.59
C ASP A 341 8.96 20.33 24.46
N ALA A 342 8.54 19.73 25.57
CA ALA A 342 7.37 18.86 25.62
C ALA A 342 6.07 19.59 25.24
N ALA A 343 5.97 20.90 25.51
CA ALA A 343 4.80 21.68 25.11
C ALA A 343 4.73 21.83 23.58
N GLN A 344 5.86 22.12 22.93
CA GLN A 344 5.95 22.15 21.46
C GLN A 344 5.62 20.79 20.83
N LEU A 345 6.17 19.69 21.36
CA LEU A 345 5.86 18.34 20.88
C LEU A 345 4.36 18.01 21.02
N SER A 346 3.74 18.44 22.11
CA SER A 346 2.29 18.27 22.34
C SER A 346 1.44 19.06 21.33
N VAL A 347 1.86 20.28 20.98
CA VAL A 347 1.20 21.10 19.94
C VAL A 347 1.30 20.43 18.58
N ILE A 348 2.46 19.87 18.24
CA ILE A 348 2.65 19.12 16.98
C ILE A 348 1.72 17.90 16.95
N ALA A 349 1.70 17.10 18.02
CA ALA A 349 0.84 15.93 18.13
C ALA A 349 -0.65 16.27 17.99
N LEU A 350 -1.11 17.36 18.63
CA LEU A 350 -2.49 17.84 18.51
C LEU A 350 -2.82 18.27 17.07
N ARG A 351 -1.89 18.96 16.38
CA ARG A 351 -2.08 19.36 14.98
C ARG A 351 -2.18 18.13 14.07
N VAL A 352 -1.30 17.14 14.25
CA VAL A 352 -1.35 15.88 13.48
C VAL A 352 -2.69 15.19 13.71
N SER A 353 -3.11 15.02 14.97
CA SER A 353 -4.40 14.40 15.30
C SER A 353 -5.60 15.14 14.70
N THR A 354 -5.59 16.48 14.77
CA THR A 354 -6.65 17.31 14.17
C THR A 354 -6.73 17.11 12.66
N ASN A 355 -5.57 17.11 11.98
CA ASN A 355 -5.49 16.91 10.55
C ASN A 355 -5.91 15.48 10.13
N GLU A 356 -5.53 14.46 10.92
CA GLU A 356 -5.97 13.09 10.70
C GLU A 356 -7.48 12.92 10.82
N LEU A 357 -8.11 13.55 11.82
CA LEU A 357 -9.56 13.50 12.01
C LEU A 357 -10.32 14.19 10.87
N SER A 358 -9.72 15.21 10.26
CA SER A 358 -10.27 15.92 9.10
C SER A 358 -9.97 15.27 7.75
N ALA A 359 -9.17 14.19 7.73
CA ALA A 359 -8.75 13.56 6.49
C ALA A 359 -9.85 12.64 5.92
N ASP A 360 -10.19 12.84 4.65
CA ASP A 360 -11.16 12.02 3.91
C ASP A 360 -10.54 10.71 3.39
N THR A 361 -9.21 10.65 3.31
CA THR A 361 -8.48 9.51 2.75
C THR A 361 -7.29 9.09 3.61
N VAL A 362 -6.90 7.81 3.49
CA VAL A 362 -5.71 7.29 4.16
C VAL A 362 -4.43 8.03 3.72
N PHE A 363 -4.34 8.46 2.46
CA PHE A 363 -3.17 9.24 2.00
C PHE A 363 -3.08 10.61 2.68
N GLN A 364 -4.20 11.30 2.90
CA GLN A 364 -4.20 12.55 3.67
C GLN A 364 -3.80 12.32 5.14
N GLN A 365 -4.21 11.20 5.74
CA GLN A 365 -3.73 10.80 7.07
C GLN A 365 -2.20 10.58 7.06
N MET A 366 -1.67 9.89 6.06
CA MET A 366 -0.22 9.69 5.90
C MET A 366 0.53 11.03 5.77
N VAL A 367 0.00 11.99 4.99
CA VAL A 367 0.58 13.33 4.85
C VAL A 367 0.58 14.08 6.19
N ALA A 368 -0.51 14.00 6.96
CA ALA A 368 -0.58 14.61 8.28
C ALA A 368 0.49 14.02 9.23
N ARG A 369 0.62 12.69 9.26
CA ARG A 369 1.63 12.00 10.08
C ARG A 369 3.06 12.34 9.67
N GLN A 370 3.35 12.34 8.36
CA GLN A 370 4.68 12.73 7.88
C GLN A 370 5.00 14.20 8.17
N SER A 371 4.01 15.09 8.11
CA SER A 371 4.20 16.48 8.55
C SER A 371 4.61 16.54 10.02
N GLY A 372 3.97 15.71 10.86
CA GLY A 372 4.36 15.52 12.26
C GLY A 372 5.83 15.14 12.42
N ILE A 373 6.31 14.15 11.66
CA ILE A 373 7.70 13.72 11.68
C ILE A 373 8.66 14.88 11.35
N VAL A 374 8.38 15.64 10.28
CA VAL A 374 9.19 16.81 9.89
C VAL A 374 9.31 17.80 11.05
N PHE A 375 8.17 18.20 11.65
CA PHE A 375 8.15 19.21 12.72
C PHE A 375 8.81 18.70 14.01
N VAL A 376 8.63 17.42 14.35
CA VAL A 376 9.27 16.81 15.53
C VAL A 376 10.79 16.79 15.37
N LEU A 377 11.30 16.36 14.20
CA LEU A 377 12.74 16.32 13.93
C LEU A 377 13.35 17.72 13.84
N ALA A 378 12.63 18.69 13.26
CA ALA A 378 12.99 20.11 13.26
C ALA A 378 13.11 20.68 14.68
N THR A 379 12.16 20.34 15.56
CA THR A 379 12.19 20.74 16.98
C THR A 379 13.38 20.12 17.70
N ALA A 380 13.67 18.83 17.45
CA ALA A 380 14.86 18.16 17.98
C ALA A 380 16.15 18.83 17.49
N ALA A 381 16.22 19.21 16.22
CA ALA A 381 17.39 19.88 15.65
C ALA A 381 17.64 21.22 16.33
N THR A 382 16.58 22.00 16.58
CA THR A 382 16.64 23.26 17.33
C THR A 382 17.17 23.05 18.75
N ALA A 383 16.67 22.02 19.46
CA ALA A 383 17.16 21.66 20.79
C ALA A 383 18.65 21.26 20.80
N GLN A 384 19.17 20.79 19.67
CA GLN A 384 20.59 20.47 19.49
C GLN A 384 21.42 21.63 18.92
N GLY A 385 20.83 22.82 18.75
CA GLY A 385 21.54 24.03 18.35
C GLY A 385 21.53 24.32 16.85
N ALA A 386 20.67 23.68 16.07
CA ALA A 386 20.48 24.06 14.67
C ALA A 386 19.98 25.52 14.55
N PRO A 387 20.47 26.31 13.57
CA PRO A 387 20.00 27.68 13.39
C PRO A 387 18.51 27.75 13.05
N ASP A 388 17.76 28.60 13.75
CA ASP A 388 16.31 28.80 13.57
C ASP A 388 15.95 29.06 12.09
N SER A 389 16.74 29.87 11.38
CA SER A 389 16.50 30.17 9.96
C SER A 389 16.52 28.93 9.05
N THR A 390 17.35 27.94 9.38
CA THR A 390 17.45 26.69 8.61
C THR A 390 16.29 25.77 8.93
N VAL A 391 15.89 25.71 10.20
CA VAL A 391 14.72 24.95 10.67
C VAL A 391 13.45 25.51 10.03
N GLU A 392 13.23 26.82 10.11
CA GLU A 392 12.10 27.52 9.48
C GLU A 392 12.05 27.29 7.97
N SER A 393 13.20 27.23 7.29
CA SER A 393 13.25 26.93 5.85
C SER A 393 12.72 25.53 5.52
N VAL A 394 13.04 24.52 6.33
CA VAL A 394 12.53 23.15 6.14
C VAL A 394 11.02 23.12 6.37
N GLU A 395 10.55 23.74 7.45
CA GLU A 395 9.13 23.84 7.79
C GLU A 395 8.31 24.62 6.77
N ALA A 396 8.83 25.75 6.29
CA ALA A 396 8.20 26.58 5.28
C ALA A 396 8.18 25.89 3.92
N GLY A 397 9.26 25.18 3.57
CA GLY A 397 9.31 24.31 2.39
C GLY A 397 8.19 23.28 2.43
N ALA A 398 8.01 22.65 3.59
CA ALA A 398 6.91 21.75 3.87
C ALA A 398 5.53 22.38 3.54
N ARG A 399 5.23 23.61 3.97
CA ARG A 399 3.94 24.28 3.67
C ARG A 399 3.81 24.69 2.21
N ARG A 400 4.93 25.06 1.58
CA ARG A 400 4.98 25.42 0.16
C ARG A 400 4.68 24.21 -0.73
N ASP A 401 5.18 23.04 -0.37
CA ASP A 401 4.98 21.82 -1.15
C ASP A 401 3.48 21.46 -1.24
N ASP A 402 2.67 21.76 -0.21
CA ASP A 402 1.20 21.57 -0.25
C ASP A 402 0.53 22.42 -1.33
N LEU A 403 1.09 23.60 -1.65
CA LEU A 403 0.56 24.50 -2.68
C LEU A 403 0.96 24.11 -4.09
N LEU A 404 2.03 23.31 -4.23
CA LEU A 404 2.65 22.95 -5.51
C LEU A 404 2.32 21.54 -5.98
N THR A 405 1.61 20.76 -5.17
CA THR A 405 1.31 19.35 -5.44
C THR A 405 -0.19 19.16 -5.60
N ASP A 406 -0.58 18.42 -6.64
CA ASP A 406 -1.99 18.24 -7.02
C ASP A 406 -2.65 17.05 -6.29
N THR A 407 -1.85 16.21 -5.65
CA THR A 407 -2.31 14.95 -5.04
C THR A 407 -1.67 14.70 -3.68
N ALA A 408 -2.41 14.01 -2.79
CA ALA A 408 -1.90 13.60 -1.47
C ALA A 408 -0.65 12.69 -1.58
N GLN A 409 -0.51 11.93 -2.67
CA GLN A 409 0.67 11.09 -2.91
C GLN A 409 1.91 11.92 -3.24
N GLN A 410 1.77 12.99 -4.04
CA GLN A 410 2.86 13.93 -4.32
C GLN A 410 3.22 14.72 -3.06
N GLN A 411 2.22 15.15 -2.28
CA GLN A 411 2.44 15.74 -0.95
C GLN A 411 3.25 14.79 -0.08
N LEU A 412 2.87 13.51 0.00
CA LEU A 412 3.56 12.51 0.81
C LEU A 412 5.03 12.32 0.38
N ALA A 413 5.30 12.26 -0.94
CA ALA A 413 6.66 12.20 -1.44
C ALA A 413 7.46 13.45 -1.03
N ALA A 414 6.90 14.65 -1.21
CA ALA A 414 7.55 15.90 -0.79
C ALA A 414 7.82 15.91 0.73
N ARG A 415 6.89 15.42 1.55
CA ARG A 415 7.08 15.29 3.00
C ARG A 415 8.25 14.39 3.37
N LEU A 416 8.42 13.25 2.69
CA LEU A 416 9.57 12.36 2.96
C LEU A 416 10.91 13.05 2.66
N GLU A 417 10.97 13.87 1.62
CA GLU A 417 12.16 14.68 1.34
C GLU A 417 12.42 15.73 2.44
N ARG A 418 11.36 16.36 2.97
CA ARG A 418 11.49 17.24 4.14
C ARG A 418 11.90 16.49 5.40
N THR A 419 11.43 15.26 5.59
CA THR A 419 11.83 14.39 6.71
C THR A 419 13.31 14.05 6.61
N PHE A 420 13.80 13.72 5.41
CA PHE A 420 15.23 13.55 5.16
C PHE A 420 16.02 14.81 5.52
N GLN A 421 15.62 15.99 5.00
CA GLN A 421 16.28 17.27 5.29
C GLN A 421 16.30 17.60 6.80
N ALA A 422 15.19 17.38 7.52
CA ALA A 422 15.12 17.59 8.95
C ALA A 422 16.03 16.62 9.73
N THR A 423 16.10 15.35 9.31
CA THR A 423 17.01 14.35 9.89
C THR A 423 18.47 14.73 9.65
N THR A 424 18.81 15.19 8.44
CA THR A 424 20.15 15.67 8.09
C THR A 424 20.54 16.88 8.93
N LEU A 425 19.62 17.83 9.12
CA LEU A 425 19.84 19.01 9.94
C LEU A 425 20.11 18.63 11.41
N LEU A 426 19.30 17.72 11.95
CA LEU A 426 19.47 17.20 13.31
C LEU A 426 20.84 16.52 13.48
N ALA A 427 21.21 15.64 12.55
CA ALA A 427 22.50 14.95 12.60
C ALA A 427 23.68 15.94 12.56
N LYS A 428 23.61 16.97 11.70
CA LYS A 428 24.64 18.03 11.65
C LYS A 428 24.72 18.80 12.96
N ALA A 429 23.58 19.19 13.54
CA ALA A 429 23.53 19.94 14.79
C ALA A 429 24.17 19.16 15.97
N ILE A 430 23.86 17.87 16.09
CA ILE A 430 24.45 17.00 17.13
C ILE A 430 25.98 16.88 16.99
N VAL A 431 26.47 16.91 15.75
CA VAL A 431 27.88 16.69 15.45
C VAL A 431 28.72 17.95 15.61
N GLU A 432 28.12 19.10 15.37
CA GLU A 432 28.75 20.42 15.50
C GLU A 432 28.83 20.88 16.95
N LYS A 433 27.87 20.46 17.79
CA LYS A 433 27.89 20.60 19.26
C LYS A 433 29.08 19.88 19.89
#